data_AF-A0A848W0B0-F1
#
_entry.id   AF-A0A848W0B0-F1
#
_cell.length_a   1.000
_cell.length_b   1.000
_cell.length_c   1.000
_cell.angle_alpha   90.00
_cell.angle_beta   90.00
_cell.angle_gamma   90.00
#
_symmetry.space_group_name_H-M   'P 1'
#
loop_
_entity.id
_entity.type
_entity.pdbx_description
1 polymer ?
#
loop_
_entity_poly.entity_id
_entity_poly.type
_entity_poly.pdbx_seq_one_letter_code
_entity_poly.pdbx_strand_id
1 'polypeptide(L)'
;MLSPEALQKLRRHHYSTIGLFVAFWIYAVSMVLAIEFLELSENTEANLIGTFFGAAIVLAILQFAKRCPKCRANLGWQVRLGVPKNCHKCGVALRADRDA
;
A
#
# COMPACT_ATOMS: atom_id res chain seq x y z
N MET A 1 13.64 -5.99 21.95
CA MET A 1 13.18 -4.74 21.29
C MET A 1 13.73 -4.71 19.87
N LEU A 2 13.01 -4.10 18.93
CA LEU A 2 13.47 -3.96 17.55
C LEU A 2 14.42 -2.75 17.45
N SER A 3 15.43 -2.80 16.57
CA SER A 3 16.33 -1.64 16.39
C SER A 3 15.56 -0.42 15.88
N PRO A 4 15.94 0.81 16.28
CA PRO A 4 15.26 2.03 15.85
C PRO A 4 15.28 2.21 14.33
N GLU A 5 16.37 1.77 13.67
CA GLU A 5 16.49 1.77 12.21
C GLU A 5 15.47 0.86 11.52
N ALA A 6 15.26 -0.34 12.07
CA ALA A 6 14.28 -1.28 11.53
C ALA A 6 12.85 -0.73 11.65
N LEU A 7 12.53 -0.07 12.77
CA LEU A 7 11.25 0.62 12.96
C LEU A 7 11.08 1.80 11.99
N GLN A 8 12.12 2.59 11.78
CA GLN A 8 12.06 3.74 10.87
C GLN A 8 11.83 3.29 9.41
N LYS A 9 12.50 2.21 8.97
CA LYS A 9 12.31 1.64 7.63
C LYS A 9 10.89 1.07 7.46
N LEU A 10 10.35 0.45 8.51
CA LEU A 10 8.96 -0.03 8.52
C LEU A 10 7.97 1.13 8.40
N ARG A 11 8.22 2.22 9.14
CA ARG A 11 7.36 3.42 9.17
C ARG A 11 7.35 4.16 7.83
N ARG A 12 8.51 4.37 7.19
CA ARG A 12 8.57 5.01 5.86
C ARG A 12 7.76 4.23 4.84
N HIS A 13 7.91 2.91 4.87
CA HIS A 13 7.13 2.06 3.97
C HIS A 13 5.64 2.12 4.29
N HIS A 14 5.27 2.12 5.57
CA HIS A 14 3.87 2.28 5.98
C HIS A 14 3.21 3.54 5.39
N TYR A 15 3.86 4.70 5.53
CA TYR A 15 3.35 5.95 4.97
C TYR A 15 3.35 5.95 3.45
N SER A 16 4.37 5.36 2.82
CA SER A 16 4.41 5.24 1.36
C SER A 16 3.28 4.36 0.82
N THR A 17 2.99 3.21 1.43
CA THR A 17 1.88 2.34 1.01
C THR A 17 0.52 3.02 1.17
N ILE A 18 0.30 3.73 2.29
CA ILE A 18 -0.95 4.49 2.49
C ILE A 18 -1.05 5.62 1.45
N GLY A 19 0.02 6.40 1.27
CA GLY A 19 0.03 7.51 0.32
C GLY A 19 -0.23 7.05 -1.11
N LEU A 20 0.38 5.94 -1.52
CA LEU A 20 0.14 5.36 -2.85
C LEU A 20 -1.29 4.82 -3.00
N PHE A 21 -1.86 4.21 -1.96
CA PHE A 21 -3.25 3.77 -1.98
C PHE A 21 -4.23 4.94 -2.15
N VAL A 22 -4.01 6.04 -1.42
CA VAL A 22 -4.82 7.26 -1.57
C VAL A 22 -4.65 7.86 -2.96
N ALA A 23 -3.42 7.97 -3.46
CA ALA A 23 -3.13 8.48 -4.80
C ALA A 23 -3.79 7.63 -5.90
N PHE A 24 -3.80 6.30 -5.73
CA PHE A 24 -4.50 5.39 -6.65
C PHE A 24 -6.01 5.65 -6.69
N TRP A 25 -6.65 5.86 -5.55
CA TRP A 25 -8.08 6.18 -5.52
C TRP A 25 -8.39 7.53 -6.15
N ILE A 26 -7.54 8.54 -5.93
CA ILE A 26 -7.67 9.83 -6.61
C ILE A 26 -7.55 9.64 -8.12
N TYR A 27 -6.55 8.88 -8.58
CA TYR A 27 -6.38 8.55 -9.99
C TYR A 27 -7.61 7.80 -10.55
N ALA A 28 -8.12 6.80 -9.84
CA ALA A 28 -9.30 6.03 -10.23
C ALA A 28 -10.52 6.92 -10.46
N VAL A 29 -10.82 7.80 -9.50
CA VAL A 29 -11.94 8.75 -9.59
C VAL A 29 -11.71 9.73 -10.74
N SER A 30 -10.50 10.27 -10.90
CA SER A 30 -10.19 11.16 -12.03
C SER A 30 -10.34 10.49 -13.39
N MET A 31 -10.01 9.19 -13.48
CA MET A 31 -10.14 8.41 -14.71
C MET A 31 -11.61 8.22 -15.08
N VAL A 32 -12.46 7.84 -14.12
CA VAL A 32 -13.91 7.71 -14.35
C VAL A 32 -14.51 9.03 -14.82
N LEU A 33 -14.18 10.13 -14.15
CA LEU A 33 -14.61 11.47 -14.57
C LEU A 33 -14.09 11.80 -15.98
N ALA A 34 -12.83 11.49 -16.30
CA ALA A 34 -12.30 11.75 -17.64
C ALA A 34 -13.06 10.96 -18.72
N ILE A 35 -13.40 9.70 -18.49
CA ILE A 35 -14.15 8.88 -19.44
C ILE A 35 -15.57 9.44 -19.64
N GLU A 36 -16.25 9.84 -18.56
CA GLU A 36 -17.61 10.38 -18.63
C GLU A 36 -17.68 11.77 -19.27
N PHE A 37 -16.71 12.66 -18.99
CA PHE A 37 -16.77 14.06 -19.39
C PHE A 37 -16.00 14.41 -20.68
N LEU A 38 -15.04 13.59 -21.14
CA LEU A 38 -14.12 13.97 -22.23
C LEU A 38 -14.30 13.22 -23.56
N GLU A 39 -15.36 12.43 -23.75
CA GLU A 39 -15.59 11.62 -24.98
C GLU A 39 -14.28 11.04 -25.55
N LEU A 40 -13.58 10.28 -24.71
CA LEU A 40 -12.25 9.78 -25.04
C LEU A 40 -12.29 8.84 -26.23
N SER A 41 -11.22 8.84 -27.03
CA SER A 41 -11.07 7.85 -28.10
C SER A 41 -10.96 6.43 -27.52
N GLU A 42 -11.45 5.43 -28.26
CA GLU A 42 -11.44 4.01 -27.86
C GLU A 42 -10.03 3.53 -27.46
N ASN A 43 -9.00 3.97 -28.19
CA ASN A 43 -7.60 3.65 -27.88
C ASN A 43 -7.15 4.29 -26.55
N THR A 44 -7.60 5.50 -26.24
CA THR A 44 -7.26 6.18 -25.00
C THR A 44 -7.92 5.51 -23.80
N GLU A 45 -9.19 5.12 -23.94
CA GLU A 45 -9.93 4.39 -22.91
C GLU A 45 -9.27 3.06 -22.56
N ALA A 46 -8.95 2.24 -23.58
CA ALA A 46 -8.29 0.96 -23.39
C ALA A 46 -6.92 1.10 -22.67
N ASN A 47 -6.16 2.14 -23.02
CA ASN A 47 -4.87 2.44 -22.39
C ASN A 47 -5.02 2.89 -20.92
N LEU A 48 -6.03 3.70 -20.60
CA LEU A 48 -6.32 4.13 -19.24
C LEU A 48 -6.70 2.95 -18.35
N ILE A 49 -7.58 2.09 -18.86
CA ILE A 49 -8.00 0.86 -18.17
C ILE A 49 -6.78 -0.05 -17.93
N GLY A 50 -5.95 -0.28 -18.96
CA GLY A 50 -4.74 -1.08 -18.81
C GLY A 50 -3.76 -0.52 -17.78
N THR A 51 -3.57 0.80 -17.78
CA THR A 51 -2.71 1.50 -16.80
C THR A 51 -3.26 1.37 -15.38
N PHE A 52 -4.59 1.51 -15.22
CA PHE A 52 -5.27 1.33 -13.94
C PHE A 52 -5.05 -0.08 -13.37
N PHE A 53 -5.26 -1.12 -14.17
CA PHE A 53 -5.03 -2.50 -13.74
C PHE A 53 -3.55 -2.76 -13.44
N GLY A 54 -2.63 -2.25 -14.26
CA GLY A 54 -1.19 -2.35 -14.01
C GLY A 54 -0.79 -1.72 -12.68
N ALA A 55 -1.28 -0.51 -12.40
CA ALA A 55 -1.04 0.19 -11.14
C ALA A 55 -1.61 -0.58 -9.94
N ALA A 56 -2.81 -1.16 -10.08
CA ALA A 56 -3.44 -1.96 -9.04
C ALA A 56 -2.60 -3.21 -8.68
N ILE A 57 -2.05 -3.91 -9.69
CA ILE A 57 -1.18 -5.08 -9.50
C ILE A 57 0.10 -4.68 -8.75
N VAL A 58 0.76 -3.60 -9.17
CA VAL A 58 1.98 -3.10 -8.52
C VAL A 58 1.70 -2.75 -7.06
N LEU A 59 0.58 -2.09 -6.77
CA LEU A 59 0.18 -1.75 -5.41
C LEU A 59 -0.09 -2.99 -4.56
N ALA A 60 -0.75 -4.01 -5.11
CA ALA A 60 -0.97 -5.27 -4.42
C ALA A 60 0.38 -5.91 -4.03
N ILE A 61 1.33 -6.00 -4.96
CA ILE A 61 2.66 -6.54 -4.68
C ILE A 61 3.36 -5.75 -3.58
N LEU A 62 3.32 -4.41 -3.63
CA LEU A 62 3.92 -3.55 -2.61
C LEU A 62 3.30 -3.75 -1.23
N GLN A 63 1.98 -3.97 -1.14
CA GLN A 63 1.30 -4.29 0.11
C GLN A 63 1.77 -5.62 0.71
N PHE A 64 1.97 -6.64 -0.13
CA PHE A 64 2.39 -7.98 0.32
C PHE A 64 3.90 -8.16 0.51
N ALA A 65 4.73 -7.26 -0.02
CA ALA A 65 6.19 -7.40 -0.01
C ALA A 65 6.83 -7.33 1.40
N LYS A 66 6.16 -6.76 2.40
CA LYS A 66 6.78 -6.59 3.72
C LYS A 66 6.69 -7.81 4.62
N ARG A 67 7.86 -8.11 5.20
CA ARG A 67 8.07 -9.16 6.20
C ARG A 67 8.47 -8.57 7.54
N CYS A 68 8.14 -9.28 8.61
CA CYS A 68 8.59 -8.95 9.95
C CYS A 68 10.13 -9.02 10.03
N PRO A 69 10.82 -7.98 10.48
CA PRO A 69 12.29 -7.99 10.60
C PRO A 69 12.82 -9.00 11.62
N LYS A 70 12.00 -9.42 12.60
CA LYS A 70 12.39 -10.42 13.62
C LYS A 70 12.18 -11.87 13.17
N CYS A 71 10.98 -12.20 12.65
CA CYS A 71 10.60 -13.58 12.35
C CYS A 71 10.35 -13.87 10.86
N ARG A 72 10.54 -12.87 9.99
CA ARG A 72 10.32 -12.92 8.54
C ARG A 72 8.91 -13.32 8.08
N ALA A 73 7.93 -13.34 8.99
CA ALA A 73 6.53 -13.57 8.63
C ALA A 73 6.01 -12.45 7.72
N ASN A 74 5.20 -12.79 6.70
CA ASN A 74 4.57 -11.78 5.85
C ASN A 74 3.58 -10.94 6.67
N LEU A 75 3.77 -9.61 6.64
CA LEU A 75 2.91 -8.65 7.33
C LEU A 75 1.69 -8.25 6.50
N GLY A 76 1.79 -8.29 5.17
CA GLY A 76 0.70 -7.92 4.26
C GLY A 76 -0.54 -8.82 4.37
N TRP A 77 -0.41 -10.02 4.94
CA TRP A 77 -1.55 -10.89 5.24
C TRP A 77 -2.26 -10.55 6.55
N GLN A 78 -1.63 -9.74 7.42
CA GLN A 78 -2.19 -9.40 8.74
C GLN A 78 -3.09 -8.17 8.69
N VAL A 79 -2.90 -7.28 7.71
CA VAL A 79 -3.71 -6.07 7.52
C VAL A 79 -3.76 -5.73 6.05
N ARG A 80 -4.96 -5.39 5.55
CA ARG A 80 -5.19 -4.98 4.15
C ARG A 80 -4.55 -3.64 3.80
N LEU A 81 -4.18 -2.83 4.79
CA LEU A 81 -3.55 -1.53 4.59
C LEU A 81 -2.54 -1.22 5.70
N GLY A 82 -1.27 -1.13 5.31
CA GLY A 82 -0.19 -0.71 6.21
C GLY A 82 0.34 -1.79 7.17
N VAL A 83 1.11 -1.35 8.17
CA VAL A 83 1.82 -2.25 9.10
C VAL A 83 1.01 -2.44 10.39
N PRO A 84 0.82 -3.67 10.89
CA PRO A 84 0.06 -3.92 12.13
C PRO A 84 0.80 -3.37 13.36
N LYS A 85 0.08 -3.18 14.47
CA LYS A 85 0.70 -2.79 15.75
C LYS A 85 1.72 -3.83 16.22
N ASN A 86 1.33 -5.11 16.18
CA ASN A 86 2.16 -6.24 16.59
C ASN A 86 2.24 -7.30 15.48
N CYS A 87 3.33 -8.06 15.42
CA CYS A 87 3.42 -9.23 14.55
C CYS A 87 2.67 -10.42 15.15
N HIS A 88 1.70 -11.00 14.43
CA HIS A 88 0.95 -12.18 14.91
C HIS A 88 1.83 -13.42 15.19
N LYS A 89 2.96 -13.59 14.49
CA LYS A 89 3.81 -14.78 14.64
C LYS A 89 4.77 -14.70 15.83
N CYS A 90 5.32 -13.53 16.13
CA CYS A 90 6.38 -13.39 17.14
C CYS A 90 6.07 -12.35 18.23
N GLY A 91 4.89 -11.72 18.20
CA GLY A 91 4.43 -10.76 19.19
C GLY A 91 5.21 -9.45 19.25
N VAL A 92 6.20 -9.23 18.37
CA VAL A 92 7.01 -8.01 18.43
C VAL A 92 6.17 -6.79 18.06
N ALA A 93 6.30 -5.72 18.85
CA ALA A 93 5.74 -4.42 18.53
C ALA A 93 6.46 -3.83 17.31
N LEU A 94 5.66 -3.47 16.29
CA LEU A 94 6.10 -2.90 15.02
C LEU A 94 5.73 -1.41 14.89
N ARG A 95 4.83 -0.94 15.75
CA ARG A 95 4.60 0.48 16.02
C ARG A 95 4.98 0.77 17.47
N ALA A 96 5.62 1.91 17.70
CA ALA A 96 5.70 2.45 19.04
C ALA A 96 4.36 3.11 19.31
N ASP A 97 3.64 2.60 20.29
CA ASP A 97 2.39 3.19 20.75
C ASP A 97 2.69 4.63 21.16
N ARG A 98 2.00 5.58 20.52
CA ARG A 98 2.00 6.99 20.94
C ARG A 98 0.70 7.31 21.68
N ASP A 99 0.09 6.29 22.27
CA ASP A 99 -1.16 6.35 23.02
C ASP A 99 -0.89 5.81 24.43
N ALA A 100 -0.33 6.67 25.28
CA ALA A 100 -0.42 6.64 26.73
C ALA A 100 -1.07 7.95 27.16
#